data_AF-A0A9Q1HXI9-F1
#
_entry.id   AF-A0A9Q1HXI9-F1
#
_cell.length_a   1.000
_cell.length_b   1.000
_cell.length_c   1.000
_cell.angle_alpha   90.00
_cell.angle_beta   90.00
_cell.angle_gamma   90.00
#
_symmetry.space_group_name_H-M   'P 1'
#
loop_
_entity.id
_entity.type
_entity.pdbx_description
1 polymer ?
#
loop_
_entity_poly.entity_id
_entity_poly.type
_entity_poly.pdbx_seq_one_letter_code
_entity_poly.pdbx_strand_id
1 'polypeptide(L)'
;MQKFNDCDCLASQAQLVSILLKKEGPDFLARDENLMEELERIYRRAGSRKLWSVVRLAASLLNKVVDSLAPSITSVLVHGKQVTLGIFGQEEEVISNPLSPGVIKGLIYSKCSPHGGREAVLQQELVIHIGWIISNSPELFSGMLKIRIGWIVHAMKHELEIRAGDMPPQDLYQLSPSDVKQLLLDVLQPQQTARSWLNRRQIDGSLNRTPLGFYDRVWQILERTRNGIRVAGSHLPQQPTLSDMTMYEMNFSLLVEDTLKNIVLPEYRQIIVELLMVVSIVLERNPELEFQDTVDLDRLVKEAFNDFQRDRGRLEGSEEAVFPSPDWRFSDLKVGLVDCSCSVLNGALSVFSQDEMEAFYNTPPLGQRGTSSYLTKAVMIVLLQGDVKPSKDDPCSVSAG
;
A
#
# COMPACT_ATOMS: atom_id res chain seq x y z
N MET A 1 4.28 -40.47 -11.01
CA MET A 1 5.34 -41.39 -10.53
C MET A 1 6.56 -41.42 -11.43
N GLN A 2 6.49 -41.87 -12.69
CA GLN A 2 7.68 -41.96 -13.58
C GLN A 2 8.45 -40.64 -13.74
N LYS A 3 7.75 -39.52 -14.00
CA LYS A 3 8.37 -38.18 -14.07
C LYS A 3 9.00 -37.68 -12.76
N PHE A 4 8.57 -38.16 -11.59
CA PHE A 4 9.17 -37.81 -10.30
C PHE A 4 10.45 -38.62 -10.07
N ASN A 5 10.39 -39.88 -10.47
CA ASN A 5 11.46 -40.86 -10.33
C ASN A 5 12.66 -40.60 -11.25
N ASP A 6 12.43 -40.00 -12.42
CA ASP A 6 13.46 -39.74 -13.43
C ASP A 6 14.02 -38.30 -13.38
N CYS A 7 13.59 -37.49 -12.40
CA CYS A 7 13.95 -36.08 -12.36
C CYS A 7 15.10 -35.81 -11.40
N ASP A 8 16.23 -35.30 -11.91
CA ASP A 8 17.39 -34.91 -11.09
C ASP A 8 17.34 -33.44 -10.60
N CYS A 9 16.41 -32.64 -11.13
CA CYS A 9 16.28 -31.24 -10.78
C CYS A 9 15.46 -31.07 -9.49
N LEU A 10 16.10 -30.54 -8.45
CA LEU A 10 15.46 -30.30 -7.14
C LEU A 10 14.21 -29.41 -7.22
N ALA A 11 14.19 -28.45 -8.15
CA ALA A 11 13.03 -27.57 -8.34
C ALA A 11 11.82 -28.37 -8.87
N SER A 12 12.04 -29.20 -9.88
CA SER A 12 11.02 -30.08 -10.44
C SER A 12 10.59 -31.15 -9.44
N GLN A 13 11.52 -31.72 -8.66
CA GLN A 13 11.20 -32.65 -7.58
C GLN A 13 10.26 -31.99 -6.55
N ALA A 14 10.58 -30.80 -6.05
CA ALA A 14 9.75 -30.08 -5.08
C ALA A 14 8.36 -29.73 -5.65
N GLN A 15 8.27 -29.34 -6.92
CA GLN A 15 6.99 -29.10 -7.59
C GLN A 15 6.16 -30.37 -7.73
N LEU A 16 6.78 -31.48 -8.11
CA LEU A 16 6.09 -32.77 -8.23
C LEU A 16 5.63 -33.29 -6.88
N VAL A 17 6.43 -33.16 -5.81
CA VAL A 17 6.01 -33.46 -4.43
C VAL A 17 4.83 -32.57 -4.03
N SER A 18 4.84 -31.28 -4.36
CA SER A 18 3.71 -30.39 -4.08
C SER A 18 2.41 -30.87 -4.75
N ILE A 19 2.49 -31.32 -6.01
CA ILE A 19 1.34 -31.86 -6.75
C ILE A 19 0.87 -33.19 -6.13
N LEU A 20 1.80 -34.07 -5.76
CA LEU A 20 1.47 -35.35 -5.14
C LEU A 20 0.82 -35.17 -3.76
N LEU A 21 1.37 -34.30 -2.91
CA LEU A 21 0.79 -33.99 -1.59
C LEU A 21 -0.65 -33.47 -1.71
N LYS A 22 -0.93 -32.63 -2.72
CA LYS A 22 -2.28 -32.12 -2.96
C LYS A 22 -3.26 -33.19 -3.45
N LYS A 23 -2.78 -34.23 -4.14
CA LYS A 23 -3.63 -35.26 -4.75
C LYS A 23 -3.84 -36.47 -3.84
N GLU A 24 -2.76 -36.96 -3.25
CA GLU A 24 -2.71 -38.25 -2.55
C GLU A 24 -2.60 -38.07 -1.02
N GLY A 25 -2.30 -36.86 -0.54
CA GLY A 25 -2.12 -36.57 0.88
C GLY A 25 -0.70 -36.85 1.40
N PRO A 26 -0.45 -36.53 2.69
CA PRO A 26 0.87 -36.63 3.32
C PRO A 26 1.35 -38.06 3.59
N ASP A 27 0.41 -39.00 3.74
CA ASP A 27 0.70 -40.41 4.05
C ASP A 27 1.04 -41.25 2.80
N PHE A 28 1.09 -40.61 1.63
CA PHE A 28 1.41 -41.27 0.38
C PHE A 28 2.87 -41.76 0.37
N LEU A 29 3.06 -43.04 0.01
CA LEU A 29 4.37 -43.65 -0.12
C LEU A 29 4.87 -43.57 -1.56
N ALA A 30 6.00 -42.88 -1.77
CA ALA A 30 6.69 -42.84 -3.04
C ALA A 30 7.95 -43.73 -2.95
N ARG A 31 8.01 -44.81 -3.74
CA ARG A 31 9.12 -45.81 -3.69
C ARG A 31 9.33 -46.40 -2.28
N ASP A 32 8.25 -46.72 -1.58
CA ASP A 32 8.25 -47.22 -0.21
C ASP A 32 8.82 -46.25 0.85
N GLU A 33 9.13 -45.00 0.48
CA GLU A 33 9.49 -43.92 1.40
C GLU A 33 8.34 -42.93 1.60
N ASN A 34 8.24 -42.36 2.79
CA ASN A 34 7.25 -41.35 3.11
C ASN A 34 7.55 -40.04 2.34
N LEU A 35 6.54 -39.50 1.66
CA LEU A 35 6.66 -38.28 0.86
C LEU A 35 7.18 -37.06 1.66
N MET A 36 6.86 -36.99 2.97
CA MET A 36 7.36 -35.95 3.88
C MET A 36 8.85 -36.10 4.20
N GLU A 37 9.36 -37.34 4.29
CA GLU A 37 10.79 -37.60 4.48
C GLU A 37 11.59 -37.23 3.24
N GLU A 38 11.08 -37.55 2.05
CA GLU A 38 11.70 -37.12 0.79
C GLU A 38 11.67 -35.60 0.64
N LEU A 39 10.57 -34.94 1.04
CA LEU A 39 10.47 -33.49 1.05
C LEU A 39 11.49 -32.83 2.00
N GLU A 40 11.70 -33.42 3.18
CA GLU A 40 12.73 -32.98 4.12
C GLU A 40 14.15 -33.15 3.54
N ARG A 41 14.38 -34.24 2.78
CA ARG A 41 15.64 -34.47 2.05
C ARG A 41 15.86 -33.43 0.94
N ILE A 42 14.82 -33.12 0.17
CA ILE A 42 14.82 -32.04 -0.84
C ILE A 42 15.12 -30.70 -0.18
N TYR A 43 14.47 -30.38 0.94
CA TYR A 43 14.70 -29.14 1.70
C TYR A 43 16.18 -29.00 2.10
N ARG A 44 16.79 -30.03 2.69
CA ARG A 44 18.21 -30.01 3.10
C ARG A 44 19.16 -29.88 1.91
N ARG A 45 18.91 -30.62 0.81
CA ARG A 45 19.73 -30.55 -0.42
C ARG A 45 19.60 -29.21 -1.13
N ALA A 46 18.40 -28.62 -1.16
CA ALA A 46 18.18 -27.29 -1.70
C ALA A 46 18.91 -26.23 -0.88
N GLY A 47 18.91 -26.37 0.45
CA GLY A 47 19.66 -25.50 1.36
C GLY A 47 21.17 -25.55 1.10
N SER A 48 21.76 -26.74 1.00
CA SER A 48 23.21 -26.87 0.74
C SER A 48 23.63 -26.35 -0.64
N ARG A 49 22.73 -26.39 -1.62
CA ARG A 49 22.93 -25.83 -2.96
C ARG A 49 22.46 -24.38 -3.12
N LYS A 50 21.99 -23.74 -2.04
CA LYS A 50 21.49 -22.35 -2.03
C LYS A 50 20.35 -22.09 -3.04
N LEU A 51 19.50 -23.08 -3.27
CA LEU A 51 18.33 -22.97 -4.16
C LEU A 51 17.13 -22.38 -3.40
N TRP A 52 17.17 -21.08 -3.10
CA TRP A 52 16.27 -20.43 -2.14
C TRP A 52 14.77 -20.56 -2.47
N SER A 53 14.39 -20.50 -3.74
CA SER A 53 12.99 -20.69 -4.16
C SER A 53 12.49 -22.11 -3.82
N VAL A 54 13.36 -23.11 -3.95
CA VAL A 54 13.06 -24.50 -3.60
C VAL A 54 13.04 -24.69 -2.09
N VAL A 55 13.95 -24.03 -1.36
CA VAL A 55 13.97 -24.02 0.12
C VAL A 55 12.65 -23.46 0.67
N ARG A 56 12.19 -22.31 0.16
CA ARG A 56 10.92 -21.69 0.56
C ARG A 56 9.72 -22.58 0.23
N LEU A 57 9.70 -23.19 -0.95
CA LEU A 57 8.63 -24.11 -1.33
C LEU A 57 8.59 -25.33 -0.41
N ALA A 58 9.73 -25.99 -0.19
CA ALA A 58 9.80 -27.19 0.64
C ALA A 58 9.49 -26.89 2.11
N ALA A 59 10.02 -25.79 2.66
CA ALA A 59 9.71 -25.35 4.02
C ALA A 59 8.21 -25.09 4.23
N SER A 60 7.55 -24.50 3.23
CA SER A 60 6.10 -24.28 3.25
C SER A 60 5.31 -25.58 3.27
N LEU A 61 5.65 -26.52 2.39
CA LEU A 61 4.98 -27.83 2.33
C LEU A 61 5.17 -28.64 3.63
N LEU A 62 6.31 -28.46 4.30
CA LEU A 62 6.60 -29.03 5.61
C LEU A 62 5.94 -28.25 6.78
N ASN A 63 5.21 -27.18 6.50
CA ASN A 63 4.62 -26.28 7.48
C ASN A 63 5.64 -25.79 8.54
N LYS A 64 6.88 -25.53 8.13
CA LYS A 64 7.95 -25.04 9.02
C LYS A 64 7.66 -23.61 9.46
N VAL A 65 8.03 -23.31 10.69
CA VAL A 65 7.95 -21.97 11.30
C VAL A 65 9.25 -21.67 12.02
N VAL A 66 9.64 -20.40 12.00
CA VAL A 66 10.82 -19.89 12.69
C VAL A 66 10.45 -19.36 14.08
N ASP A 67 11.23 -19.73 15.10
CA ASP A 67 10.89 -19.44 16.51
C ASP A 67 10.85 -17.95 16.84
N SER A 68 11.63 -17.14 16.12
CA SER A 68 11.77 -15.70 16.37
C SER A 68 10.60 -14.84 15.86
N LEU A 69 9.55 -15.42 15.25
CA LEU A 69 8.40 -14.63 14.76
C LEU A 69 7.68 -13.87 15.87
N ALA A 70 7.35 -14.54 16.97
CA ALA A 70 6.60 -13.92 18.06
C ALA A 70 7.38 -12.77 18.72
N PRO A 71 8.69 -12.91 19.02
CA PRO A 71 9.53 -11.78 19.43
C PRO A 71 9.59 -10.64 18.41
N SER A 72 9.74 -10.95 17.12
CA SER A 72 9.81 -9.93 16.06
C SER A 72 8.51 -9.16 15.88
N ILE A 73 7.36 -9.83 15.95
CA ILE A 73 6.03 -9.18 15.95
C ILE A 73 5.89 -8.31 17.19
N THR A 74 6.24 -8.82 18.38
CA THR A 74 6.22 -8.05 19.62
C THR A 74 7.07 -6.79 19.50
N SER A 75 8.25 -6.88 18.88
CA SER A 75 9.11 -5.72 18.60
C SER A 75 8.37 -4.65 17.80
N VAL A 76 7.63 -5.01 16.75
CA VAL A 76 6.82 -4.05 15.98
C VAL A 76 5.73 -3.41 16.84
N LEU A 77 5.02 -4.21 17.65
CA LEU A 77 3.92 -3.73 18.48
C LEU A 77 4.37 -2.76 19.57
N VAL A 78 5.51 -3.02 20.24
CA VAL A 78 6.03 -2.11 21.30
C VAL A 78 6.52 -0.78 20.74
N HIS A 79 6.81 -0.70 19.43
CA HIS A 79 7.09 0.57 18.73
C HIS A 79 5.81 1.30 18.28
N GLY A 80 4.63 0.90 18.80
CA GLY A 80 3.37 1.57 18.56
C GLY A 80 2.80 1.35 17.15
N LYS A 81 3.15 0.23 16.51
CA LYS A 81 2.71 -0.11 15.16
C LYS A 81 1.89 -1.38 15.14
N GLN A 82 1.06 -1.54 14.13
CA GLN A 82 0.39 -2.81 13.83
C GLN A 82 1.13 -3.54 12.71
N VAL A 83 1.00 -4.86 12.66
CA VAL A 83 1.50 -5.67 11.54
C VAL A 83 0.36 -6.43 10.90
N THR A 84 0.35 -6.58 9.57
CA THR A 84 -0.63 -7.43 8.88
C THR A 84 0.03 -8.55 8.11
N LEU A 85 -0.64 -9.70 8.10
CA LEU A 85 -0.22 -10.89 7.36
C LEU A 85 -1.29 -11.26 6.34
N GLY A 86 -0.86 -11.49 5.11
CA GLY A 86 -1.78 -11.70 3.99
C GLY A 86 -1.15 -11.28 2.68
N ILE A 87 -1.79 -11.62 1.58
CA ILE A 87 -1.26 -11.40 0.24
C ILE A 87 -1.80 -10.10 -0.32
N PHE A 88 -0.97 -9.40 -1.09
CA PHE A 88 -1.40 -8.22 -1.84
C PHE A 88 -2.69 -8.49 -2.63
N GLY A 89 -3.66 -7.58 -2.51
CA GLY A 89 -4.96 -7.67 -3.18
C GLY A 89 -5.94 -8.70 -2.57
N GLN A 90 -5.59 -9.34 -1.45
CA GLN A 90 -6.45 -10.28 -0.73
C GLN A 90 -6.74 -9.78 0.70
N GLU A 91 -7.57 -10.52 1.43
CA GLU A 91 -7.83 -10.23 2.84
C GLU A 91 -6.57 -10.43 3.70
N GLU A 92 -6.33 -9.48 4.60
CA GLU A 92 -5.19 -9.50 5.52
C GLU A 92 -5.66 -9.60 6.97
N GLU A 93 -4.91 -10.35 7.78
CA GLU A 93 -5.12 -10.39 9.22
C GLU A 93 -4.32 -9.28 9.90
N VAL A 94 -4.98 -8.49 10.74
CA VAL A 94 -4.32 -7.44 11.54
C VAL A 94 -3.90 -8.01 12.89
N ILE A 95 -2.60 -7.95 13.18
CA ILE A 95 -2.05 -8.27 14.48
C ILE A 95 -1.80 -6.98 15.24
N SER A 96 -2.63 -6.73 16.25
CA SER A 96 -2.55 -5.56 17.14
C SER A 96 -2.10 -5.91 18.56
N ASN A 97 -2.01 -7.21 18.89
CA ASN A 97 -1.60 -7.71 20.21
C ASN A 97 -0.63 -8.89 20.03
N PRO A 98 0.27 -9.14 21.00
CA PRO A 98 1.17 -10.30 20.95
C PRO A 98 0.38 -11.62 20.84
N LEU A 99 0.78 -12.48 19.91
CA LEU A 99 0.15 -13.77 19.66
C LEU A 99 1.11 -14.92 19.97
N SER A 100 0.56 -16.10 20.30
CA SER A 100 1.38 -17.30 20.48
C SER A 100 1.93 -17.82 19.14
N PRO A 101 3.07 -18.52 19.13
CA PRO A 101 3.66 -19.07 17.89
C PRO A 101 2.70 -19.96 17.09
N GLY A 102 1.85 -20.74 17.77
CA GLY A 102 0.86 -21.60 17.13
C GLY A 102 -0.24 -20.81 16.39
N VAL A 103 -0.69 -19.69 16.97
CA VAL A 103 -1.66 -18.79 16.31
C VAL A 103 -1.02 -18.11 15.11
N ILE A 104 0.21 -17.59 15.26
CA ILE A 104 0.95 -16.96 14.15
C ILE A 104 1.13 -17.95 12.99
N LYS A 105 1.51 -19.21 13.29
CA LYS A 105 1.58 -20.29 12.30
C LYS A 105 0.25 -20.46 11.55
N GLY A 106 -0.86 -20.57 12.29
CA GLY A 106 -2.19 -20.72 11.72
C GLY A 106 -2.57 -19.56 10.80
N LEU A 107 -2.30 -18.32 11.21
CA LEU A 107 -2.57 -17.12 10.42
C LEU A 107 -1.76 -17.08 9.12
N ILE A 108 -0.44 -17.30 9.20
CA ILE A 108 0.44 -17.28 8.03
C ILE A 108 0.00 -18.31 6.99
N TYR A 109 -0.19 -19.56 7.41
CA TYR A 109 -0.53 -20.62 6.48
C TYR A 109 -1.98 -20.53 5.99
N SER A 110 -2.93 -20.03 6.78
CA SER A 110 -4.31 -19.82 6.31
C SER A 110 -4.43 -18.69 5.29
N LYS A 111 -3.77 -17.54 5.51
CA LYS A 111 -3.85 -16.38 4.63
C LYS A 111 -2.91 -16.48 3.41
N CYS A 112 -1.74 -17.11 3.53
CA CYS A 112 -0.73 -17.11 2.46
C CYS A 112 -0.74 -18.37 1.57
N SER A 113 -1.08 -19.55 2.10
CA SER A 113 -0.97 -20.81 1.34
C SER A 113 -1.88 -20.92 0.11
N PRO A 114 -3.12 -20.39 0.10
CA PRO A 114 -4.03 -20.53 -1.05
C PRO A 114 -3.45 -20.00 -2.37
N HIS A 115 -2.52 -19.04 -2.32
CA HIS A 115 -1.94 -18.42 -3.52
C HIS A 115 -0.45 -18.73 -3.71
N GLY A 116 0.11 -19.65 -2.91
CA GLY A 116 1.46 -20.16 -3.10
C GLY A 116 2.26 -20.30 -1.81
N GLY A 117 2.73 -21.50 -1.52
CA GLY A 117 3.45 -21.80 -0.28
C GLY A 117 4.71 -20.96 -0.04
N ARG A 118 5.40 -20.53 -1.11
CA ARG A 118 6.62 -19.70 -1.00
C ARG A 118 6.37 -18.36 -0.31
N GLU A 119 5.17 -17.80 -0.47
CA GLU A 119 4.77 -16.52 0.14
C GLU A 119 4.77 -16.61 1.67
N ALA A 120 4.22 -17.70 2.22
CA ALA A 120 4.16 -17.96 3.65
C ALA A 120 5.56 -17.95 4.29
N VAL A 121 6.58 -18.45 3.60
CA VAL A 121 7.95 -18.49 4.12
C VAL A 121 8.64 -17.13 3.93
N LEU A 122 8.43 -16.45 2.80
CA LEU A 122 8.97 -15.12 2.57
C LEU A 122 8.44 -14.11 3.61
N GLN A 123 7.13 -14.13 3.91
CA GLN A 123 6.57 -13.24 4.92
C GLN A 123 7.15 -13.49 6.33
N GLN A 124 7.48 -14.74 6.65
CA GLN A 124 8.19 -15.05 7.91
C GLN A 124 9.60 -14.43 7.95
N GLU A 125 10.36 -14.56 6.85
CA GLU A 125 11.67 -13.92 6.72
C GLU A 125 11.56 -12.40 6.89
N LEU A 126 10.57 -11.77 6.23
CA LEU A 126 10.33 -10.34 6.32
C LEU A 126 9.93 -9.89 7.73
N VAL A 127 9.06 -10.63 8.42
CA VAL A 127 8.69 -10.32 9.81
C VAL A 127 9.92 -10.34 10.71
N ILE A 128 10.82 -11.32 10.57
CA ILE A 128 12.07 -11.36 11.33
C ILE A 128 12.92 -10.13 11.03
N HIS A 129 13.13 -9.83 9.75
CA HIS A 129 13.96 -8.71 9.34
C HIS A 129 13.37 -7.38 9.82
N ILE A 130 12.08 -7.16 9.65
CA ILE A 130 11.37 -5.96 10.14
C ILE A 130 11.51 -5.84 11.65
N GLY A 131 11.27 -6.91 12.40
CA GLY A 131 11.41 -6.90 13.86
C GLY A 131 12.83 -6.54 14.32
N TRP A 132 13.87 -6.93 13.56
CA TRP A 132 15.24 -6.50 13.80
C TRP A 132 15.48 -5.05 13.38
N ILE A 133 15.06 -4.64 12.18
CA ILE A 133 15.30 -3.29 11.65
C ILE A 133 14.60 -2.25 12.54
N ILE A 134 13.35 -2.47 12.94
CA ILE A 134 12.62 -1.49 13.76
C ILE A 134 13.26 -1.27 15.13
N SER A 135 13.87 -2.31 15.71
CA SER A 135 14.60 -2.20 16.98
C SER A 135 15.92 -1.44 16.86
N ASN A 136 16.55 -1.43 15.68
CA ASN A 136 17.88 -0.84 15.47
C ASN A 136 17.83 0.52 14.74
N SER A 137 16.80 0.73 13.94
CA SER A 137 16.61 1.87 13.03
C SER A 137 15.11 2.21 12.92
N PRO A 138 14.43 2.60 14.02
CA PRO A 138 13.00 2.87 14.04
C PRO A 138 12.57 4.02 13.10
N GLU A 139 13.48 4.94 12.78
CA GLU A 139 13.26 6.06 11.88
C GLU A 139 12.90 5.63 10.45
N LEU A 140 13.36 4.46 10.01
CA LEU A 140 12.96 3.87 8.72
C LEU A 140 11.47 3.55 8.67
N PHE A 141 10.82 3.47 9.82
CA PHE A 141 9.38 3.26 9.96
C PHE A 141 8.60 4.51 10.37
N SER A 142 9.20 5.69 10.29
CA SER A 142 8.48 6.95 10.51
C SER A 142 7.33 7.10 9.52
N GLY A 143 6.18 7.57 10.00
CA GLY A 143 4.98 7.74 9.19
C GLY A 143 4.27 6.46 8.78
N MET A 144 4.66 5.30 9.31
CA MET A 144 3.98 4.02 9.06
C MET A 144 3.30 3.51 10.33
N LEU A 145 1.98 3.62 10.42
CA LEU A 145 1.20 3.11 11.55
C LEU A 145 0.99 1.59 11.48
N LYS A 146 0.74 1.08 10.28
CA LYS A 146 0.45 -0.33 10.00
C LYS A 146 1.44 -0.86 8.97
N ILE A 147 2.26 -1.82 9.38
CA ILE A 147 3.24 -2.51 8.54
C ILE A 147 2.55 -3.68 7.84
N ARG A 148 2.22 -3.50 6.56
CA ARG A 148 1.49 -4.52 5.78
C ARG A 148 2.47 -5.41 5.02
N ILE A 149 2.73 -6.63 5.52
CA ILE A 149 3.82 -7.47 4.99
C ILE A 149 3.58 -7.83 3.51
N GLY A 150 2.35 -8.17 3.12
CA GLY A 150 2.01 -8.45 1.72
C GLY A 150 2.24 -7.27 0.77
N TRP A 151 1.98 -6.04 1.23
CA TRP A 151 2.25 -4.84 0.45
C TRP A 151 3.72 -4.48 0.39
N ILE A 152 4.50 -4.83 1.43
CA ILE A 152 5.96 -4.74 1.38
C ILE A 152 6.51 -5.71 0.32
N VAL A 153 5.99 -6.94 0.23
CA VAL A 153 6.35 -7.87 -0.86
C VAL A 153 6.03 -7.26 -2.22
N HIS A 154 4.87 -6.60 -2.37
CA HIS A 154 4.51 -5.87 -3.59
C HIS A 154 5.51 -4.74 -3.91
N ALA A 155 5.84 -3.90 -2.93
CA ALA A 155 6.84 -2.84 -3.07
C ALA A 155 8.23 -3.38 -3.44
N MET A 156 8.63 -4.52 -2.88
CA MET A 156 9.90 -5.19 -3.20
C MET A 156 9.91 -5.73 -4.64
N LYS A 157 8.81 -6.28 -5.14
CA LYS A 157 8.69 -6.68 -6.55
C LYS A 157 8.79 -5.47 -7.48
N HIS A 158 8.09 -4.39 -7.14
CA HIS A 158 8.16 -3.12 -7.87
C HIS A 158 9.59 -2.55 -7.90
N GLU A 159 10.31 -2.60 -6.78
CA GLU A 159 11.71 -2.16 -6.72
C GLU A 159 12.63 -3.02 -7.60
N LEU A 160 12.36 -4.32 -7.75
CA LEU A 160 13.09 -5.18 -8.70
C LEU A 160 12.78 -4.83 -10.16
N GLU A 161 11.54 -4.45 -10.48
CA GLU A 161 11.16 -3.95 -11.81
C GLU A 161 11.89 -2.66 -12.14
N ILE A 162 11.97 -1.71 -11.20
CA ILE A 162 12.72 -0.46 -11.36
C ILE A 162 14.20 -0.75 -11.65
N ARG A 163 14.81 -1.69 -10.93
CA ARG A 163 16.23 -2.07 -11.14
C ARG A 163 16.47 -2.76 -12.47
N ALA A 164 15.49 -3.49 -12.97
CA ALA A 164 15.62 -4.24 -14.20
C ALA A 164 15.50 -3.34 -15.44
N GLY A 165 14.70 -2.27 -15.37
CA GLY A 165 14.44 -1.40 -16.52
C GLY A 165 13.79 -2.19 -17.65
N ASP A 166 14.44 -2.25 -18.81
CA ASP A 166 13.95 -3.00 -19.97
C ASP A 166 14.22 -4.52 -19.89
N MET A 167 14.97 -4.98 -18.89
CA MET A 167 15.26 -6.39 -18.67
C MET A 167 14.16 -7.06 -17.84
N PRO A 168 13.97 -8.39 -17.94
CA PRO A 168 13.05 -9.10 -17.06
C PRO A 168 13.51 -8.98 -15.59
N PRO A 169 12.60 -8.64 -14.66
CA PRO A 169 12.96 -8.48 -13.26
C PRO A 169 13.39 -9.82 -12.64
N GLN A 170 14.31 -9.73 -11.68
CA GLN A 170 14.70 -10.89 -10.90
C GLN A 170 13.51 -11.41 -10.09
N ASP A 171 13.36 -12.74 -10.00
CA ASP A 171 12.33 -13.35 -9.17
C ASP A 171 12.69 -13.19 -7.68
N LEU A 172 11.87 -12.43 -6.94
CA LEU A 172 12.00 -12.22 -5.50
C LEU A 172 12.17 -13.54 -4.72
N TYR A 173 11.48 -14.61 -5.11
CA TYR A 173 11.57 -15.88 -4.40
C TYR A 173 12.89 -16.61 -4.64
N GLN A 174 13.73 -16.17 -5.58
CA GLN A 174 15.06 -16.72 -5.83
C GLN A 174 16.16 -16.01 -5.02
N LEU A 175 15.87 -14.84 -4.46
CA LEU A 175 16.84 -14.09 -3.66
C LEU A 175 17.29 -14.84 -2.41
N SER A 176 18.56 -14.71 -2.04
CA SER A 176 19.04 -15.22 -0.76
C SER A 176 18.44 -14.45 0.41
N PRO A 177 18.42 -14.99 1.63
CA PRO A 177 17.94 -14.25 2.80
C PRO A 177 18.65 -12.90 3.01
N SER A 178 19.95 -12.84 2.70
CA SER A 178 20.72 -11.60 2.77
C SER A 178 20.28 -10.59 1.70
N ASP A 179 20.01 -11.04 0.48
CA ASP A 179 19.53 -10.17 -0.61
C ASP A 179 18.10 -9.70 -0.36
N VAL A 180 17.24 -10.54 0.23
CA VAL A 180 15.89 -10.15 0.69
C VAL A 180 15.98 -9.06 1.75
N LYS A 181 16.87 -9.20 2.75
CA LYS A 181 17.11 -8.16 3.75
C LYS A 181 17.59 -6.86 3.11
N GLN A 182 18.53 -6.93 2.16
CA GLN A 182 19.05 -5.74 1.50
C GLN A 182 17.96 -5.04 0.68
N LEU A 183 17.20 -5.79 -0.11
CA LEU A 183 16.08 -5.24 -0.89
C LEU A 183 15.01 -4.60 0.01
N LEU A 184 14.71 -5.21 1.16
CA LEU A 184 13.80 -4.63 2.15
C LEU A 184 14.34 -3.29 2.68
N LEU A 185 15.63 -3.19 3.00
CA LEU A 185 16.24 -1.93 3.43
C LEU A 185 16.14 -0.87 2.33
N ASP A 186 16.41 -1.23 1.08
CA ASP A 186 16.36 -0.30 -0.06
C ASP A 186 14.93 0.21 -0.34
N VAL A 187 13.91 -0.61 -0.07
CA VAL A 187 12.49 -0.23 -0.12
C VAL A 187 12.11 0.69 1.05
N LEU A 188 12.61 0.42 2.26
CA LEU A 188 12.30 1.22 3.45
C LEU A 188 13.01 2.59 3.49
N GLN A 189 14.11 2.77 2.77
CA GLN A 189 14.86 4.02 2.78
C GLN A 189 14.03 5.20 2.24
N PRO A 190 13.83 6.28 3.03
CA PRO A 190 13.20 7.50 2.55
C PRO A 190 14.11 8.18 1.49
N GLN A 191 13.55 8.48 0.32
CA GLN A 191 14.18 9.31 -0.73
C GLN A 191 15.48 8.80 -1.38
N GLN A 192 15.36 7.82 -2.28
CA GLN A 192 16.34 7.67 -3.37
C GLN A 192 16.13 8.83 -4.37
N THR A 193 17.00 9.84 -4.34
CA THR A 193 16.92 11.03 -5.23
C THR A 193 16.90 10.67 -6.71
N ALA A 194 17.36 9.47 -7.08
CA ALA A 194 17.34 8.93 -8.44
C ALA A 194 15.96 8.40 -8.92
N ARG A 195 15.02 8.08 -8.01
CA ARG A 195 13.70 7.52 -8.42
C ARG A 195 12.80 8.60 -9.00
N SER A 196 12.06 8.25 -10.06
CA SER A 196 10.93 9.04 -10.57
C SER A 196 9.85 9.25 -9.49
N TRP A 197 9.00 10.26 -9.64
CA TRP A 197 7.96 10.53 -8.64
C TRP A 197 6.89 9.45 -8.60
N LEU A 198 6.56 8.86 -9.75
CA LEU A 198 5.65 7.72 -9.83
C LEU A 198 6.16 6.56 -8.96
N ASN A 199 7.44 6.19 -9.13
CA ASN A 199 8.05 5.09 -8.38
C ASN A 199 8.10 5.37 -6.87
N ARG A 200 8.36 6.62 -6.47
CA ARG A 200 8.32 7.02 -5.05
C ARG A 200 6.92 6.86 -4.49
N ARG A 201 5.90 7.35 -5.20
CA ARG A 201 4.50 7.25 -4.80
C ARG A 201 4.02 5.80 -4.73
N GLN A 202 4.46 4.94 -5.65
CA GLN A 202 4.16 3.51 -5.66
C GLN A 202 4.73 2.80 -4.43
N ILE A 203 6.00 3.06 -4.11
CA ILE A 203 6.67 2.48 -2.94
C ILE A 203 6.03 3.01 -1.66
N ASP A 204 5.98 4.32 -1.45
CA ASP A 204 5.46 4.92 -0.21
C ASP A 204 3.96 4.61 -0.02
N GLY A 205 3.19 4.55 -1.11
CA GLY A 205 1.79 4.11 -1.10
C GLY A 205 1.63 2.68 -0.63
N SER A 206 2.48 1.77 -1.12
CA SER A 206 2.48 0.36 -0.70
C SER A 206 2.92 0.19 0.76
N LEU A 207 3.81 1.05 1.24
CA LEU A 207 4.27 1.07 2.62
C LEU A 207 3.27 1.71 3.60
N ASN A 208 2.15 2.28 3.12
CA ASN A 208 1.27 3.14 3.90
C ASN A 208 2.03 4.28 4.61
N ARG A 209 3.08 4.81 3.98
CA ARG A 209 3.91 5.85 4.58
C ARG A 209 3.25 7.21 4.43
N THR A 210 3.12 7.96 5.52
CA THR A 210 2.58 9.31 5.53
C THR A 210 3.60 10.33 6.05
N PRO A 211 3.48 11.62 5.68
CA PRO A 211 4.29 12.68 6.27
C PRO A 211 4.14 12.81 7.79
N LEU A 212 5.10 13.48 8.44
CA LEU A 212 5.03 13.78 9.87
C LEU A 212 3.81 14.66 10.19
N GLY A 213 3.09 14.34 11.27
CA GLY A 213 1.89 15.06 11.69
C GLY A 213 0.68 14.85 10.76
N PHE A 214 0.72 13.85 9.87
CA PHE A 214 -0.39 13.58 8.93
C PHE A 214 -1.73 13.42 9.64
N TYR A 215 -1.82 12.59 10.68
CA TYR A 215 -3.08 12.37 11.39
C TYR A 215 -3.57 13.66 12.09
N ASP A 216 -2.68 14.40 12.77
CA ASP A 216 -3.01 15.70 13.38
C ASP A 216 -3.59 16.68 12.36
N ARG A 217 -3.06 16.69 11.14
CA ARG A 217 -3.57 17.51 10.03
C ARG A 217 -4.94 17.05 9.55
N VAL A 218 -5.19 15.74 9.47
CA VAL A 218 -6.53 15.22 9.16
C VAL A 218 -7.55 15.61 10.23
N TRP A 219 -7.14 15.61 11.50
CA TRP A 219 -7.98 16.11 12.59
C TRP A 219 -8.33 17.59 12.40
N GLN A 220 -7.34 18.44 12.12
CA GLN A 220 -7.55 19.87 11.86
C GLN A 220 -8.49 20.12 10.67
N ILE A 221 -8.43 19.27 9.63
CA ILE A 221 -9.37 19.33 8.51
C ILE A 221 -10.78 18.96 8.99
N LEU A 222 -10.93 17.92 9.82
CA LEU A 222 -12.21 17.52 10.37
C LEU A 222 -12.86 18.63 11.18
N GLU A 223 -12.11 19.40 11.97
CA GLU A 223 -12.63 20.56 12.71
C GLU A 223 -13.28 21.62 11.81
N ARG A 224 -12.95 21.61 10.51
CA ARG A 224 -13.34 22.61 9.52
C ARG A 224 -14.22 22.06 8.39
N THR A 225 -14.69 20.83 8.54
CA THR A 225 -15.50 20.10 7.54
C THR A 225 -16.73 19.48 8.21
N ARG A 226 -17.84 20.23 8.30
CA ARG A 226 -19.02 19.80 9.10
C ARG A 226 -19.60 18.47 8.67
N ASN A 227 -19.55 18.19 7.37
CA ASN A 227 -20.08 16.98 6.77
C ASN A 227 -19.01 15.88 6.58
N GLY A 228 -17.81 16.07 7.13
CA GLY A 228 -16.70 15.12 7.05
C GLY A 228 -16.02 15.04 5.69
N ILE A 229 -15.24 13.98 5.51
CA ILE A 229 -14.37 13.73 4.36
C ILE A 229 -14.80 12.42 3.70
N ARG A 230 -14.84 12.37 2.37
CA ARG A 230 -15.14 11.16 1.59
C ARG A 230 -14.01 10.86 0.62
N VAL A 231 -13.67 9.57 0.50
CA VAL A 231 -12.69 9.08 -0.47
C VAL A 231 -12.90 7.60 -0.75
N ALA A 232 -12.80 7.19 -2.02
CA ALA A 232 -12.95 5.81 -2.47
C ALA A 232 -14.21 5.12 -1.90
N GLY A 233 -15.32 5.85 -1.82
CA GLY A 233 -16.60 5.38 -1.25
C GLY A 233 -16.65 5.29 0.28
N SER A 234 -15.53 5.45 0.99
CA SER A 234 -15.48 5.55 2.45
C SER A 234 -15.81 6.98 2.92
N HIS A 235 -16.45 7.10 4.07
CA HIS A 235 -16.77 8.39 4.69
C HIS A 235 -16.20 8.45 6.10
N LEU A 236 -15.42 9.51 6.36
CA LEU A 236 -14.91 9.90 7.67
C LEU A 236 -15.78 11.06 8.17
N PRO A 237 -16.77 10.80 9.04
CA PRO A 237 -17.65 11.85 9.52
C PRO A 237 -16.92 12.76 10.53
N GLN A 238 -17.32 14.03 10.62
CA GLN A 238 -16.83 14.93 11.67
C GLN A 238 -17.37 14.52 13.04
N GLN A 239 -18.68 14.30 13.13
CA GLN A 239 -19.36 13.80 14.33
C GLN A 239 -19.86 12.37 14.08
N PRO A 240 -19.69 11.45 15.03
CA PRO A 240 -19.24 11.68 16.41
C PRO A 240 -17.71 11.61 16.58
N THR A 241 -16.91 11.57 15.51
CA THR A 241 -15.44 11.42 15.59
C THR A 241 -14.79 12.45 16.53
N LEU A 242 -15.14 13.73 16.40
CA LEU A 242 -14.57 14.79 17.25
C LEU A 242 -15.14 14.79 18.68
N SER A 243 -16.32 14.21 18.92
CA SER A 243 -16.89 14.09 20.28
C SER A 243 -16.39 12.85 21.03
N ASP A 244 -16.11 11.77 20.30
CA ASP A 244 -15.85 10.45 20.87
C ASP A 244 -14.36 10.11 20.94
N MET A 245 -13.51 10.83 20.21
CA MET A 245 -12.06 10.58 20.12
C MET A 245 -11.26 11.85 20.42
N THR A 246 -9.93 11.70 20.50
CA THR A 246 -8.99 12.84 20.59
C THR A 246 -7.91 12.75 19.52
N MET A 247 -7.33 13.91 19.15
CA MET A 247 -6.32 14.04 18.09
C MET A 247 -5.13 13.09 18.25
N TYR A 248 -4.66 12.87 19.48
CA TYR A 248 -3.42 12.14 19.76
C TYR A 248 -3.61 10.64 20.03
N GLU A 249 -4.85 10.16 19.96
CA GLU A 249 -5.16 8.76 20.21
C GLU A 249 -4.97 7.87 18.98
N MET A 250 -4.51 6.65 19.22
CA MET A 250 -4.34 5.62 18.19
C MET A 250 -5.66 5.32 17.45
N ASN A 251 -6.81 5.40 18.13
CA ASN A 251 -8.12 5.08 17.55
C ASN A 251 -8.46 6.00 16.37
N PHE A 252 -8.15 7.30 16.48
CA PHE A 252 -8.38 8.24 15.40
C PHE A 252 -7.49 7.93 14.20
N SER A 253 -6.19 7.70 14.43
CA SER A 253 -5.25 7.35 13.37
C SER A 253 -5.65 6.04 12.65
N LEU A 254 -6.16 5.05 13.40
CA LEU A 254 -6.69 3.81 12.83
C LEU A 254 -7.98 4.02 12.02
N LEU A 255 -8.85 4.93 12.44
CA LEU A 255 -10.06 5.31 11.69
C LEU A 255 -9.70 6.00 10.36
N VAL A 256 -8.68 6.86 10.35
CA VAL A 256 -8.15 7.47 9.13
C VAL A 256 -7.57 6.39 8.20
N GLU A 257 -6.78 5.45 8.72
CA GLU A 257 -6.27 4.32 7.94
C GLU A 257 -7.39 3.46 7.36
N ASP A 258 -8.46 3.20 8.13
CA ASP A 258 -9.62 2.45 7.68
C ASP A 258 -10.38 3.18 6.57
N THR A 259 -10.50 4.50 6.68
CA THR A 259 -11.11 5.35 5.64
C THR A 259 -10.35 5.23 4.32
N LEU A 260 -9.01 5.24 4.37
CA LEU A 260 -8.14 5.15 3.19
C LEU A 260 -7.93 3.72 2.67
N LYS A 261 -8.46 2.68 3.33
CA LYS A 261 -8.16 1.27 3.00
C LYS A 261 -8.65 0.82 1.63
N ASN A 262 -9.72 1.45 1.14
CA ASN A 262 -10.36 1.10 -0.14
C ASN A 262 -9.63 1.67 -1.35
N ILE A 263 -8.60 2.50 -1.13
CA ILE A 263 -7.72 2.97 -2.20
C ILE A 263 -6.80 1.82 -2.62
N VAL A 264 -7.03 1.29 -3.82
CA VAL A 264 -6.30 0.13 -4.34
C VAL A 264 -4.93 0.51 -4.91
N LEU A 265 -4.84 1.65 -5.59
CA LEU A 265 -3.62 2.09 -6.27
C LEU A 265 -2.67 2.80 -5.30
N PRO A 266 -1.44 2.31 -5.09
CA PRO A 266 -0.46 2.93 -4.20
C PRO A 266 -0.17 4.40 -4.53
N GLU A 267 0.01 4.74 -5.80
CA GLU A 267 0.31 6.09 -6.25
C GLU A 267 -0.87 7.05 -6.04
N TYR A 268 -2.09 6.58 -6.23
CA TYR A 268 -3.28 7.37 -5.94
C TYR A 268 -3.43 7.61 -4.43
N ARG A 269 -3.13 6.60 -3.59
CA ARG A 269 -3.10 6.77 -2.13
C ARG A 269 -2.16 7.90 -1.73
N GLN A 270 -0.98 7.99 -2.34
CA GLN A 270 -0.05 9.09 -2.06
C GLN A 270 -0.56 10.44 -2.56
N ILE A 271 -1.24 10.52 -3.71
CA ILE A 271 -1.92 11.76 -4.12
C ILE A 271 -2.98 12.20 -3.10
N ILE A 272 -3.76 11.26 -2.54
CA ILE A 272 -4.75 11.56 -1.50
C ILE A 272 -4.07 12.05 -0.22
N VAL A 273 -2.97 11.41 0.20
CA VAL A 273 -2.17 11.88 1.34
C VAL A 273 -1.63 13.29 1.10
N GLU A 274 -1.03 13.55 -0.07
CA GLU A 274 -0.55 14.88 -0.47
C GLU A 274 -1.69 15.91 -0.49
N LEU A 275 -2.86 15.55 -1.02
CA LEU A 275 -4.04 16.43 -1.05
C LEU A 275 -4.48 16.79 0.37
N LEU A 276 -4.57 15.83 1.30
CA LEU A 276 -4.91 16.11 2.69
C LEU A 276 -3.89 17.07 3.32
N MET A 277 -2.60 16.90 3.04
CA MET A 277 -1.58 17.87 3.50
C MET A 277 -1.82 19.27 2.93
N VAL A 278 -2.16 19.37 1.63
CA VAL A 278 -2.49 20.65 0.98
C VAL A 278 -3.73 21.28 1.60
N VAL A 279 -4.81 20.53 1.82
CA VAL A 279 -6.05 21.02 2.43
C VAL A 279 -5.77 21.57 3.83
N SER A 280 -5.00 20.84 4.64
CA SER A 280 -4.59 21.30 5.97
C SER A 280 -3.85 22.64 5.90
N ILE A 281 -2.85 22.78 5.03
CA ILE A 281 -2.08 24.02 4.87
C ILE A 281 -2.98 25.18 4.39
N VAL A 282 -3.90 24.93 3.47
CA VAL A 282 -4.83 25.94 2.97
C VAL A 282 -5.74 26.43 4.10
N LEU A 283 -6.33 25.52 4.88
CA LEU A 283 -7.21 25.90 6.00
C LEU A 283 -6.45 26.59 7.13
N GLU A 284 -5.21 26.18 7.41
CA GLU A 284 -4.32 26.79 8.40
C GLU A 284 -3.98 28.25 8.03
N ARG A 285 -3.76 28.52 6.74
CA ARG A 285 -3.44 29.86 6.23
C ARG A 285 -4.66 30.77 6.04
N ASN A 286 -5.87 30.22 6.03
CA ASN A 286 -7.11 30.97 5.78
C ASN A 286 -8.16 30.60 6.86
N PRO A 287 -8.02 31.10 8.10
CA PRO A 287 -8.89 30.76 9.23
C PRO A 287 -10.37 31.18 9.06
N GLU A 288 -10.69 31.99 8.07
CA GLU A 288 -12.04 32.37 7.67
C GLU A 288 -12.76 31.33 6.79
N LEU A 289 -12.02 30.40 6.18
CA LEU A 289 -12.56 29.42 5.23
C LEU A 289 -12.97 28.12 5.92
N GLU A 290 -14.15 27.60 5.59
CA GLU A 290 -14.64 26.28 6.00
C GLU A 290 -15.28 25.58 4.80
N PHE A 291 -15.27 24.25 4.78
CA PHE A 291 -16.07 23.51 3.81
C PHE A 291 -17.52 23.44 4.28
N GLN A 292 -18.44 23.81 3.39
CA GLN A 292 -19.88 23.78 3.65
C GLN A 292 -20.45 22.35 3.50
N ASP A 293 -20.00 21.63 2.48
CA ASP A 293 -20.44 20.26 2.16
C ASP A 293 -19.38 19.21 2.52
N THR A 294 -19.70 17.93 2.27
CA THR A 294 -18.73 16.83 2.43
C THR A 294 -17.54 17.07 1.51
N VAL A 295 -16.32 16.94 2.03
CA VAL A 295 -15.10 17.07 1.22
C VAL A 295 -14.85 15.78 0.46
N ASP A 296 -15.19 15.78 -0.82
CA ASP A 296 -14.94 14.67 -1.73
C ASP A 296 -13.52 14.76 -2.30
N LEU A 297 -12.60 13.95 -1.77
CA LEU A 297 -11.20 13.94 -2.19
C LEU A 297 -11.04 13.42 -3.62
N ASP A 298 -11.88 12.47 -4.06
CA ASP A 298 -11.82 11.92 -5.40
C ASP A 298 -12.14 12.99 -6.44
N ARG A 299 -13.17 13.81 -6.16
CA ARG A 299 -13.54 14.96 -6.98
C ARG A 299 -12.43 16.00 -7.04
N LEU A 300 -11.81 16.34 -5.91
CA LEU A 300 -10.72 17.33 -5.87
C LEU A 300 -9.51 16.88 -6.69
N VAL A 301 -9.13 15.60 -6.62
CA VAL A 301 -8.05 15.04 -7.46
C VAL A 301 -8.44 15.09 -8.94
N LYS A 302 -9.69 14.77 -9.28
CA LYS A 302 -10.19 14.86 -10.67
C LYS A 302 -10.15 16.29 -11.20
N GLU A 303 -10.55 17.29 -10.41
CA GLU A 303 -10.48 18.69 -10.80
C GLU A 303 -9.03 19.17 -10.98
N ALA A 304 -8.12 18.76 -10.10
CA ALA A 304 -6.68 19.02 -10.23
C ALA A 304 -6.10 18.39 -11.51
N PHE A 305 -6.46 17.14 -11.80
CA PHE A 305 -6.02 16.43 -13.00
C PHE A 305 -6.54 17.08 -14.29
N ASN A 306 -7.81 17.50 -14.32
CA ASN A 306 -8.36 18.25 -15.46
C ASN A 306 -7.60 19.56 -15.70
N ASP A 307 -7.17 20.25 -14.64
CA ASP A 307 -6.35 21.45 -14.77
C ASP A 307 -4.95 21.15 -15.32
N PHE A 308 -4.33 20.06 -14.86
CA PHE A 308 -3.07 19.55 -15.40
C PHE A 308 -3.18 19.22 -16.90
N GLN A 309 -4.25 18.53 -17.31
CA GLN A 309 -4.52 18.23 -18.73
C GLN A 309 -4.68 19.50 -19.55
N ARG A 310 -5.41 20.51 -19.05
CA ARG A 310 -5.55 21.81 -19.75
C ARG A 310 -4.21 22.50 -19.92
N ASP A 311 -3.33 22.44 -18.93
CA ASP A 311 -2.00 23.04 -19.02
C ASP A 311 -1.09 22.27 -19.99
N ARG A 312 -1.16 20.93 -20.02
CA ARG A 312 -0.46 20.11 -21.03
C ARG A 312 -1.00 20.38 -22.44
N GLY A 313 -2.32 20.36 -22.60
CA GLY A 313 -2.99 20.68 -23.86
C GLY A 313 -2.77 22.11 -24.33
N ARG A 314 -2.35 23.06 -23.47
CA ARG A 314 -1.88 24.40 -23.89
C ARG A 314 -0.43 24.42 -24.35
N LEU A 315 0.40 23.50 -23.86
CA LEU A 315 1.78 23.33 -24.27
C LEU A 315 1.87 22.53 -25.58
N GLU A 316 0.98 21.56 -25.74
CA GLU A 316 0.80 20.77 -26.95
C GLU A 316 -0.03 21.55 -27.97
N GLY A 317 -1.12 22.21 -27.53
CA GLY A 317 -2.05 23.05 -28.30
C GLY A 317 -1.51 24.40 -28.77
N SER A 318 -0.19 24.56 -28.83
CA SER A 318 0.40 25.26 -29.99
C SER A 318 0.13 24.51 -31.32
N GLU A 319 -0.44 23.30 -31.28
CA GLU A 319 -1.13 22.59 -32.37
C GLU A 319 -2.44 21.93 -31.82
N GLU A 320 -3.61 22.53 -32.12
CA GLU A 320 -5.04 22.03 -32.21
C GLU A 320 -5.51 20.74 -31.45
N ALA A 321 -6.73 20.54 -30.90
CA ALA A 321 -8.09 21.08 -31.05
C ALA A 321 -9.05 20.62 -29.90
N VAL A 322 -10.24 21.25 -29.87
CA VAL A 322 -11.44 21.11 -28.98
C VAL A 322 -12.19 19.77 -29.13
N PHE A 323 -12.88 19.23 -28.10
CA PHE A 323 -14.23 18.57 -28.16
C PHE A 323 -14.87 18.26 -26.76
N PRO A 324 -16.20 17.99 -26.64
CA PRO A 324 -17.04 18.30 -25.47
C PRO A 324 -17.59 17.09 -24.67
N SER A 325 -18.09 17.34 -23.45
CA SER A 325 -18.62 16.36 -22.46
C SER A 325 -20.00 15.74 -22.78
N PRO A 326 -20.29 14.55 -22.22
CA PRO A 326 -21.65 14.27 -21.72
C PRO A 326 -21.74 13.51 -20.36
N ASP A 327 -22.89 13.74 -19.71
CA ASP A 327 -23.37 13.41 -18.36
C ASP A 327 -23.86 11.94 -18.19
N TRP A 328 -23.50 11.20 -17.12
CA TRP A 328 -24.23 9.95 -16.73
C TRP A 328 -23.93 9.39 -15.31
N ARG A 329 -24.95 8.70 -14.73
CA ARG A 329 -24.98 8.02 -13.41
C ARG A 329 -24.84 6.49 -13.53
N PHE A 330 -24.28 5.89 -12.47
CA PHE A 330 -23.84 4.49 -12.36
C PHE A 330 -24.91 3.57 -11.71
N SER A 331 -25.44 2.61 -12.46
CA SER A 331 -25.99 1.36 -11.92
C SER A 331 -26.18 0.36 -13.06
N ASP A 332 -25.22 -0.57 -13.22
CA ASP A 332 -25.42 -1.96 -13.68
C ASP A 332 -24.07 -2.55 -14.15
N LEU A 333 -23.47 -3.46 -13.38
CA LEU A 333 -22.43 -4.36 -13.90
C LEU A 333 -22.38 -5.69 -13.13
N LYS A 334 -22.40 -6.79 -13.88
CA LYS A 334 -22.09 -8.15 -13.41
C LYS A 334 -20.78 -8.65 -14.04
N VAL A 335 -20.12 -9.51 -13.27
CA VAL A 335 -18.70 -9.89 -13.26
C VAL A 335 -18.37 -11.07 -14.19
N GLY A 336 -17.14 -11.10 -14.72
CA GLY A 336 -16.43 -12.30 -15.18
C GLY A 336 -14.90 -12.09 -15.21
N LEU A 337 -14.16 -12.85 -14.39
CA LEU A 337 -12.68 -12.88 -14.26
C LEU A 337 -12.03 -13.87 -15.25
N VAL A 338 -10.80 -13.61 -15.72
CA VAL A 338 -9.54 -14.36 -15.46
C VAL A 338 -8.39 -13.73 -16.28
N ASP A 339 -7.45 -13.06 -15.62
CA ASP A 339 -5.96 -13.19 -15.70
C ASP A 339 -5.33 -11.96 -15.01
N CYS A 340 -4.48 -12.17 -14.01
CA CYS A 340 -3.94 -11.11 -13.15
C CYS A 340 -2.81 -10.32 -13.82
N SER A 341 -3.13 -9.67 -14.94
CA SER A 341 -2.63 -8.33 -15.30
C SER A 341 -3.64 -7.35 -14.69
N CYS A 342 -3.18 -6.30 -14.02
CA CYS A 342 -4.00 -5.41 -13.19
C CYS A 342 -5.30 -4.96 -13.90
N SER A 343 -6.40 -5.62 -13.58
CA SER A 343 -7.74 -5.45 -14.18
C SER A 343 -8.73 -4.85 -13.15
N VAL A 344 -8.22 -4.07 -12.19
CA VAL A 344 -9.03 -3.37 -11.18
C VAL A 344 -9.48 -1.97 -11.64
N LEU A 345 -9.22 -1.59 -12.89
CA LEU A 345 -9.61 -0.29 -13.45
C LEU A 345 -11.02 -0.23 -14.07
N ASN A 346 -11.75 -1.34 -14.18
CA ASN A 346 -12.97 -1.38 -15.01
C ASN A 346 -14.27 -0.96 -14.30
N GLY A 347 -14.19 -0.07 -13.31
CA GLY A 347 -15.40 0.43 -12.62
C GLY A 347 -15.40 1.90 -12.20
N ALA A 348 -14.26 2.59 -12.18
CA ALA A 348 -14.21 4.02 -11.80
C ALA A 348 -13.12 4.84 -12.51
N LEU A 349 -12.38 4.26 -13.47
CA LEU A 349 -11.28 4.94 -14.17
C LEU A 349 -11.27 4.76 -15.70
N SER A 350 -12.31 4.18 -16.31
CA SER A 350 -12.33 3.89 -17.75
C SER A 350 -12.59 5.10 -18.67
N VAL A 351 -12.26 6.33 -18.25
CA VAL A 351 -12.41 7.56 -19.07
C VAL A 351 -11.09 8.35 -19.15
N PHE A 352 -9.97 7.78 -18.69
CA PHE A 352 -8.66 8.40 -18.79
C PHE A 352 -7.78 7.55 -19.72
N SER A 353 -7.00 8.17 -20.62
CA SER A 353 -5.86 7.44 -21.17
C SER A 353 -4.95 7.14 -19.97
N GLN A 354 -4.70 5.86 -19.70
CA GLN A 354 -3.97 5.42 -18.52
C GLN A 354 -2.60 6.12 -18.42
N ASP A 355 -2.02 6.44 -19.56
CA ASP A 355 -0.76 7.17 -19.75
C ASP A 355 -0.79 8.62 -19.24
N GLU A 356 -1.92 9.32 -19.35
CA GLU A 356 -2.02 10.72 -18.90
C GLU A 356 -2.08 10.82 -17.38
N MET A 357 -2.82 9.92 -16.72
CA MET A 357 -2.87 9.89 -15.26
C MET A 357 -1.51 9.47 -14.68
N GLU A 358 -0.82 8.53 -15.34
CA GLU A 358 0.55 8.17 -14.98
C GLU A 358 1.50 9.38 -15.06
N ALA A 359 1.37 10.22 -16.08
CA ALA A 359 2.14 11.45 -16.18
C ALA A 359 1.86 12.44 -15.02
N PHE A 360 0.60 12.54 -14.58
CA PHE A 360 0.26 13.32 -13.39
C PHE A 360 0.89 12.72 -12.12
N TYR A 361 0.82 11.41 -11.95
CA TYR A 361 1.50 10.70 -10.86
C TYR A 361 3.03 10.81 -10.91
N ASN A 362 3.61 11.04 -12.08
CA ASN A 362 5.05 11.25 -12.22
C ASN A 362 5.47 12.73 -12.11
N THR A 363 4.52 13.65 -11.92
CA THR A 363 4.80 15.07 -11.75
C THR A 363 5.29 15.35 -10.32
N PRO A 364 6.39 16.10 -10.13
CA PRO A 364 6.86 16.51 -8.81
C PRO A 364 5.77 17.24 -7.99
N PRO A 365 5.73 17.11 -6.66
CA PRO A 365 4.75 17.81 -5.85
C PRO A 365 4.98 19.31 -5.84
N LEU A 366 6.23 19.76 -5.67
CA LEU A 366 6.59 21.17 -5.61
C LEU A 366 6.94 21.74 -6.99
N GLY A 367 6.64 23.02 -7.18
CA GLY A 367 6.91 23.76 -8.42
C GLY A 367 5.65 24.42 -8.99
N GLN A 368 5.83 25.36 -9.93
CA GLN A 368 4.72 26.14 -10.51
C GLN A 368 3.65 25.25 -11.17
N ARG A 369 4.08 24.13 -11.77
CA ARG A 369 3.25 23.07 -12.34
C ARG A 369 3.43 21.73 -11.62
N GLY A 370 3.72 21.78 -10.32
CA GLY A 370 3.76 20.59 -9.48
C GLY A 370 2.36 20.12 -9.10
N THR A 371 2.21 18.87 -8.68
CA THR A 371 0.89 18.34 -8.28
C THR A 371 0.26 19.16 -7.15
N SER A 372 1.04 19.66 -6.19
CA SER A 372 0.52 20.51 -5.10
C SER A 372 -0.11 21.81 -5.60
N SER A 373 0.37 22.38 -6.72
CA SER A 373 -0.20 23.59 -7.32
C SER A 373 -1.61 23.33 -7.85
N TYR A 374 -1.77 22.23 -8.60
CA TYR A 374 -3.07 21.80 -9.14
C TYR A 374 -4.06 21.42 -8.02
N LEU A 375 -3.58 20.69 -7.01
CA LEU A 375 -4.40 20.31 -5.85
C LEU A 375 -4.82 21.56 -5.04
N THR A 376 -3.91 22.50 -4.81
CA THR A 376 -4.21 23.77 -4.10
C THR A 376 -5.28 24.55 -4.84
N LYS A 377 -5.17 24.64 -6.17
CA LYS A 377 -6.16 25.36 -6.99
C LYS A 377 -7.54 24.71 -6.92
N ALA A 378 -7.62 23.38 -7.01
CA ALA A 378 -8.90 22.65 -6.86
C ALA A 378 -9.53 22.92 -5.48
N VAL A 379 -8.74 22.82 -4.41
CA VAL A 379 -9.19 23.10 -3.04
C VAL A 379 -9.69 24.53 -2.88
N MET A 380 -8.93 25.52 -3.35
CA MET A 380 -9.32 26.93 -3.26
C MET A 380 -10.59 27.25 -4.02
N ILE A 381 -10.81 26.65 -5.20
CA ILE A 381 -12.05 26.85 -5.97
C ILE A 381 -13.27 26.39 -5.15
N VAL A 382 -13.19 25.23 -4.51
CA VAL A 382 -14.29 24.71 -3.69
C VAL A 382 -14.53 25.57 -2.45
N LEU A 383 -13.47 26.01 -1.77
CA LEU A 383 -13.60 26.86 -0.58
C LEU A 383 -14.17 28.25 -0.90
N LEU A 384 -13.77 28.86 -2.01
CA LEU A 384 -14.23 30.19 -2.43
C LEU A 384 -15.65 30.20 -3.01
N GLN A 385 -16.17 29.04 -3.42
CA GLN A 385 -17.57 28.89 -3.81
C GLN A 385 -18.51 28.77 -2.59
N GLY A 386 -17.96 28.58 -1.39
CA GLY A 386 -18.72 28.56 -0.13
C GLY A 386 -18.83 29.94 0.54
N ASP A 387 -19.70 30.03 1.55
CA ASP A 387 -19.84 31.25 2.36
C ASP A 387 -18.60 31.48 3.24
N VAL A 388 -18.02 32.68 3.17
CA VAL A 388 -16.89 33.11 4.00
C VAL A 388 -17.41 33.59 5.36
N LYS A 389 -16.90 33.02 6.47
CA LYS A 389 -17.21 33.57 7.80
C LYS A 389 -16.39 34.84 8.02
N PRO A 390 -16.98 35.96 8.45
CA PRO A 390 -16.19 37.13 8.83
C PRO A 390 -15.28 36.77 10.01
N SER A 391 -13.97 37.09 9.89
CA SER A 391 -13.00 36.97 10.99
C SER A 391 -13.51 37.75 12.21
N LYS A 392 -13.38 37.16 13.40
CA LYS A 392 -13.78 37.81 14.67
C LYS A 392 -12.71 38.74 15.25
N ASP A 393 -11.58 38.91 14.58
CA ASP A 393 -10.50 39.78 15.04
C ASP A 393 -10.47 41.07 14.23
N ASP A 394 -11.32 42.02 14.61
CA ASP A 394 -11.12 43.44 14.33
C ASP A 394 -11.90 44.30 15.35
N PRO A 395 -11.26 44.79 16.43
CA PRO A 395 -11.74 45.95 17.15
C PRO A 395 -10.94 47.18 16.69
N CYS A 396 -11.07 47.57 15.42
CA CYS A 396 -10.72 48.92 14.98
C CYS A 396 -11.94 49.84 15.17
N SER A 397 -12.35 50.06 16.41
CA SER A 397 -13.17 51.23 16.74
C SER A 397 -12.25 52.43 16.85
N VAL A 398 -12.12 53.17 15.74
CA VAL A 398 -11.57 54.52 15.77
C VAL A 398 -12.58 55.40 16.50
N SER A 399 -12.35 55.63 17.78
CA SER A 399 -13.08 56.63 18.55
C SER A 399 -12.67 58.01 18.06
N ALA A 400 -13.52 58.65 17.26
CA ALA A 400 -13.46 60.09 17.07
C ALA A 400 -13.98 60.76 18.35
N GLY A 401 -13.07 61.44 19.05
CA GLY A 401 -13.35 62.29 20.22
C GLY A 401 -12.45 63.51 20.16
#